data_AF-A0A0L6U2N2-F1
#
_entry.id   AF-A0A0L6U2N2-F1
#
_cell.length_a   1.000
_cell.length_b   1.000
_cell.length_c   1.000
_cell.angle_alpha   90.00
_cell.angle_beta   90.00
_cell.angle_gamma   90.00
#
_symmetry.space_group_name_H-M   'P 1'
#
loop_
_entity.id
_entity.type
_entity.pdbx_description
1 polymer ?
#
loop_
_entity_poly.entity_id
_entity_poly.type
_entity_poly.pdbx_seq_one_letter_code
_entity_poly.pdbx_strand_id
1 'polypeptide(L)'
;MIKDLRQSFFQVFAVTSVWITLLLTIFFNGQTIALSYLWNLIGISTISALLFGVIYSGLWNYLTLKPISNILIASILNIAGGLTAVWLFSSEMVSLIAPWIPGMVILSIILHTIAFHVYAKTDAKKKAEELNDLVKIKTN
;
A
#
# COMPACT_ATOMS: atom_id res chain seq x y z
N MET A 1 -14.54 4.65 9.82
CA MET A 1 -13.25 4.04 10.20
C MET A 1 -13.23 2.52 10.11
N ILE A 2 -13.73 1.75 11.09
CA ILE A 2 -13.57 0.27 11.10
C ILE A 2 -14.24 -0.40 9.88
N LYS A 3 -15.45 0.04 9.51
CA LYS A 3 -16.15 -0.48 8.32
C LYS A 3 -15.37 -0.22 7.03
N ASP A 4 -14.83 1.00 6.88
CA ASP A 4 -14.09 1.41 5.69
C ASP A 4 -12.74 0.69 5.59
N LEU A 5 -12.01 0.57 6.70
CA LEU A 5 -10.75 -0.19 6.77
C LEU A 5 -10.98 -1.67 6.46
N ARG A 6 -12.06 -2.26 7.00
CA ARG A 6 -12.42 -3.65 6.71
C ARG A 6 -12.75 -3.84 5.22
N GLN A 7 -13.54 -2.94 4.64
CA GLN A 7 -13.87 -2.99 3.22
C GLN A 7 -12.63 -2.85 2.35
N SER A 8 -11.78 -1.86 2.64
CA SER A 8 -10.54 -1.61 1.90
C SER A 8 -9.58 -2.80 1.99
N PHE A 9 -9.45 -3.40 3.19
CA PHE A 9 -8.69 -4.63 3.38
C PHE A 9 -9.16 -5.75 2.45
N PHE A 10 -10.46 -6.09 2.47
CA PHE A 10 -10.99 -7.18 1.64
C PHE A 10 -10.89 -6.88 0.15
N GLN A 11 -11.07 -5.63 -0.26
CA GLN A 11 -10.90 -5.22 -1.65
C GLN A 11 -9.46 -5.45 -2.14
N VAL A 12 -8.47 -4.96 -1.39
CA VAL A 12 -7.06 -5.14 -1.75
C VAL A 12 -6.66 -6.61 -1.67
N PHE A 13 -7.13 -7.34 -0.65
CA PHE A 13 -6.88 -8.78 -0.51
C PHE A 13 -7.37 -9.56 -1.73
N ALA A 14 -8.60 -9.31 -2.17
CA ALA A 14 -9.20 -10.00 -3.31
C ALA A 14 -8.46 -9.68 -4.62
N VAL A 15 -8.21 -8.39 -4.89
CA VAL A 15 -7.47 -7.95 -6.08
C VAL A 15 -6.07 -8.56 -6.11
N THR A 16 -5.35 -8.53 -4.98
CA THR A 16 -4.01 -9.11 -4.88
C THR A 16 -4.05 -10.63 -5.08
N SER A 17 -5.02 -11.33 -4.50
CA SER A 17 -5.14 -12.78 -4.66
C SER A 17 -5.34 -13.18 -6.12
N VAL A 18 -6.21 -12.46 -6.82
CA VAL A 18 -6.43 -12.67 -8.27
C VAL A 18 -5.15 -12.35 -9.05
N TRP A 19 -4.48 -11.24 -8.73
CA TRP A 19 -3.24 -10.85 -9.39
C TRP A 19 -2.13 -11.88 -9.21
N ILE A 20 -1.89 -12.37 -8.00
CA ILE A 20 -0.88 -13.40 -7.74
C ILE A 20 -1.25 -14.71 -8.44
N THR A 21 -2.52 -15.09 -8.44
CA THR A 21 -3.00 -16.29 -9.18
C THR A 21 -2.70 -16.16 -10.68
N LEU A 22 -2.89 -14.98 -11.26
CA LEU A 22 -2.54 -14.70 -12.64
C LEU A 22 -1.04 -14.84 -12.88
N LEU A 23 -0.20 -14.27 -12.01
CA LEU A 23 1.26 -14.41 -12.11
C LEU A 23 1.69 -15.87 -12.02
N LEU A 24 1.11 -16.66 -11.10
CA LEU A 24 1.38 -18.10 -11.03
C LEU A 24 1.01 -18.81 -12.32
N THR A 25 -0.15 -18.48 -12.90
CA THR A 25 -0.60 -19.09 -14.17
C THR A 25 0.39 -18.82 -15.31
N ILE A 26 0.92 -17.59 -15.39
CA ILE A 26 1.86 -17.18 -16.44
C ILE A 26 3.26 -17.75 -16.22
N PHE A 27 3.80 -17.66 -15.00
CA PHE A 27 5.20 -17.98 -14.73
C PHE A 27 5.44 -19.45 -14.38
N PHE A 28 4.49 -20.11 -13.73
CA PHE A 28 4.60 -21.54 -13.39
C PHE A 28 3.98 -22.45 -14.45
N ASN A 29 3.24 -21.89 -15.42
CA ASN A 29 2.72 -22.51 -16.65
C ASN A 29 2.81 -24.06 -16.73
N GLY A 30 1.82 -24.74 -16.16
CA GLY A 30 1.70 -26.20 -16.20
C GLY A 30 2.51 -26.97 -15.15
N GLN A 31 3.31 -26.30 -14.33
CA GLN A 31 3.96 -26.91 -13.17
C GLN A 31 2.96 -27.17 -12.04
N THR A 32 3.18 -28.27 -11.32
CA THR A 32 2.39 -28.59 -10.14
C THR A 32 2.89 -27.76 -8.96
N ILE A 33 1.97 -27.11 -8.25
CA ILE A 33 2.27 -26.40 -7.01
C ILE A 33 1.85 -27.27 -5.82
N ALA A 34 2.68 -27.27 -4.77
CA ALA A 34 2.29 -27.87 -3.52
C ALA A 34 1.08 -27.12 -2.93
N LEU A 35 0.12 -27.83 -2.36
CA LEU A 35 -1.06 -27.21 -1.73
C LEU A 35 -0.66 -26.20 -0.63
N SER A 36 0.48 -26.44 0.03
CA SER A 36 1.05 -25.51 1.01
C SER A 36 1.38 -24.12 0.44
N TYR A 37 1.60 -24.00 -0.87
CA TYR A 37 1.87 -22.72 -1.53
C TYR A 37 0.66 -21.77 -1.48
N LEU A 38 -0.57 -22.29 -1.27
CA LEU A 38 -1.73 -21.44 -1.03
C LEU A 38 -1.55 -20.54 0.20
N TRP A 39 -0.77 -20.97 1.21
CA TRP A 39 -0.43 -20.13 2.36
C TRP A 39 0.46 -18.95 1.97
N ASN A 40 1.35 -19.13 0.99
CA ASN A 40 2.17 -18.03 0.47
C ASN A 40 1.29 -17.02 -0.27
N LEU A 41 0.35 -17.49 -1.09
CA LEU A 41 -0.62 -16.63 -1.77
C LEU A 41 -1.46 -15.83 -0.76
N ILE A 42 -2.03 -16.49 0.24
CA ILE A 42 -2.78 -15.84 1.32
C ILE A 42 -1.89 -14.84 2.07
N GLY A 43 -0.64 -15.20 2.34
CA GLY A 43 0.35 -14.35 2.99
C GLY A 43 0.62 -13.06 2.20
N ILE A 44 0.90 -13.17 0.90
CA ILE A 44 1.13 -12.02 0.02
C ILE A 44 -0.10 -11.11 -0.02
N SER A 45 -1.28 -11.70 -0.23
CA SER A 45 -2.54 -10.94 -0.27
C SER A 45 -2.84 -10.23 1.06
N THR A 46 -2.52 -10.87 2.19
CA THR A 46 -2.69 -10.29 3.53
C THR A 46 -1.71 -9.14 3.76
N ILE A 47 -0.43 -9.30 3.39
CA ILE A 47 0.58 -8.23 3.50
C ILE A 47 0.13 -7.01 2.68
N SER A 48 -0.26 -7.21 1.43
CA SER A 48 -0.74 -6.12 0.57
C SER A 48 -2.00 -5.46 1.13
N ALA A 49 -2.96 -6.25 1.62
CA ALA A 49 -4.20 -5.74 2.20
C ALA A 49 -3.96 -4.95 3.49
N LEU A 50 -3.02 -5.38 4.33
CA LEU A 50 -2.61 -4.63 5.51
C LEU A 50 -1.92 -3.33 5.13
N LEU A 51 -0.99 -3.34 4.17
CA LEU A 51 -0.24 -2.14 3.77
C LEU A 51 -1.15 -1.11 3.10
N PHE A 52 -1.78 -1.48 1.99
CA PHE A 52 -2.54 -0.53 1.18
C PHE A 52 -3.97 -0.31 1.70
N GLY A 53 -4.59 -1.35 2.26
CA GLY A 53 -5.98 -1.27 2.74
C GLY A 53 -6.12 -0.69 4.14
N VAL A 54 -5.14 -0.93 5.03
CA VAL A 54 -5.24 -0.55 6.44
C VAL A 54 -4.22 0.52 6.83
N ILE A 55 -2.93 0.23 6.69
CA ILE A 55 -1.84 1.07 7.18
C ILE A 55 -1.83 2.40 6.43
N TYR A 56 -1.91 2.39 5.10
CA TYR A 56 -1.92 3.63 4.31
C TYR A 56 -3.17 4.44 4.61
N SER A 57 -4.35 3.83 4.58
CA SER A 57 -5.59 4.51 4.95
C SER A 57 -5.52 5.09 6.37
N GLY A 58 -4.90 4.38 7.31
CA GLY A 58 -4.60 4.82 8.67
C GLY A 58 -3.69 6.05 8.73
N LEU A 59 -2.51 5.96 8.10
CA LEU A 59 -1.49 7.00 8.07
C LEU A 59 -2.00 8.30 7.46
N TRP A 60 -2.80 8.20 6.39
CA TRP A 60 -3.23 9.35 5.62
C TRP A 60 -4.51 9.99 6.15
N ASN A 61 -5.47 9.19 6.63
CA ASN A 61 -6.80 9.71 7.00
C ASN A 61 -7.00 9.89 8.51
N TYR A 62 -6.24 9.19 9.34
CA TYR A 62 -6.52 9.12 10.79
C TYR A 62 -5.36 9.55 11.67
N LEU A 63 -4.12 9.50 11.18
CA LEU A 63 -2.93 9.89 11.94
C LEU A 63 -2.53 11.34 11.66
N THR A 64 -2.46 12.16 12.71
CA THR A 64 -2.00 13.56 12.67
C THR A 64 -0.48 13.70 12.81
N LEU A 65 0.26 12.73 12.25
CA LEU A 65 1.72 12.70 12.33
C LEU A 65 2.36 13.76 11.43
N LYS A 66 3.62 14.10 11.74
CA LYS A 66 4.41 14.99 10.88
C LYS A 66 4.59 14.35 9.49
N PRO A 67 4.57 15.15 8.41
CA PRO A 67 4.74 14.69 7.02
C PRO A 67 5.89 13.71 6.81
N ILE A 68 7.06 14.05 7.37
CA ILE A 68 8.29 13.27 7.25
C ILE A 68 8.11 11.88 7.90
N SER A 69 7.45 11.81 9.05
CA SER A 69 7.20 10.54 9.75
C SER A 69 6.28 9.63 8.93
N ASN A 70 5.23 10.16 8.31
CA ASN A 70 4.34 9.38 7.44
C ASN A 70 5.08 8.82 6.23
N ILE A 71 5.89 9.64 5.55
CA ILE A 71 6.67 9.21 4.39
C ILE A 71 7.67 8.11 4.78
N LEU A 72 8.37 8.27 5.90
CA LEU A 72 9.34 7.29 6.38
C LEU A 72 8.67 5.96 6.73
N ILE A 73 7.59 5.98 7.51
CA ILE A 73 6.87 4.76 7.91
C ILE A 73 6.30 4.07 6.68
N ALA A 74 5.64 4.80 5.78
CA ALA A 74 5.07 4.23 4.57
C ALA A 74 6.16 3.61 3.69
N SER A 75 7.28 4.30 3.48
CA SER A 75 8.39 3.80 2.65
C SER A 75 9.03 2.54 3.25
N ILE A 76 9.30 2.52 4.56
CA ILE A 76 9.89 1.36 5.24
C ILE A 76 8.96 0.16 5.16
N LEU A 77 7.68 0.35 5.49
CA LEU A 77 6.69 -0.73 5.46
C LEU A 77 6.44 -1.23 4.03
N ASN A 78 6.45 -0.34 3.04
CA ASN A 78 6.30 -0.71 1.63
C ASN A 78 7.47 -1.58 1.15
N ILE A 79 8.70 -1.20 1.47
CA ILE A 79 9.88 -1.95 1.07
C ILE A 79 9.92 -3.29 1.80
N ALA A 80 9.74 -3.30 3.11
CA ALA A 80 9.72 -4.53 3.90
C ALA A 80 8.61 -5.49 3.45
N GLY A 81 7.41 -4.96 3.25
CA GLY A 81 6.26 -5.71 2.75
C GLY A 81 6.46 -6.25 1.34
N GLY A 82 6.96 -5.42 0.43
CA GLY A 82 7.27 -5.80 -0.94
C GLY A 82 8.33 -6.90 -1.01
N LEU A 83 9.44 -6.76 -0.28
CA LEU A 83 10.48 -7.79 -0.23
C LEU A 83 9.97 -9.10 0.38
N THR A 84 9.17 -9.02 1.45
CA THR A 84 8.54 -10.21 2.05
C THR A 84 7.58 -10.88 1.07
N ALA A 85 6.79 -10.10 0.33
CA ALA A 85 5.88 -10.62 -0.68
C ALA A 85 6.62 -11.32 -1.82
N VAL A 86 7.73 -10.75 -2.31
CA VAL A 86 8.54 -11.42 -3.34
C VAL A 86 9.21 -12.67 -2.79
N TRP A 87 9.70 -12.64 -1.55
CA TRP A 87 10.26 -13.83 -0.91
C TRP A 87 9.24 -14.97 -0.77
N LEU A 88 8.00 -14.66 -0.37
CA LEU A 88 6.90 -15.63 -0.34
C LEU A 88 6.54 -16.16 -1.72
N PHE A 89 6.68 -15.32 -2.76
CA PHE A 89 6.39 -15.72 -4.13
C PHE A 89 7.47 -16.67 -4.68
N SER A 90 8.74 -16.29 -4.60
CA SER A 90 9.89 -17.14 -4.96
C SER A 90 11.18 -16.58 -4.38
N SER A 91 11.96 -17.45 -3.70
CA SER A 91 13.29 -17.10 -3.21
C SER A 91 14.29 -16.78 -4.33
N GLU A 92 14.15 -17.41 -5.50
CA GLU A 92 14.99 -17.17 -6.67
C GLU A 92 14.73 -15.77 -7.21
N MET A 93 13.46 -15.34 -7.22
CA MET A 93 13.13 -13.97 -7.63
C MET A 93 13.81 -12.94 -6.74
N VAL A 94 13.93 -13.17 -5.43
CA VAL A 94 14.64 -12.24 -4.52
C VAL A 94 16.08 -12.00 -5.00
N SER A 95 16.79 -13.05 -5.45
CA SER A 95 18.15 -12.90 -5.96
C SER A 95 18.21 -12.06 -7.24
N LEU A 96 17.19 -12.15 -8.11
CA LEU A 96 17.08 -11.39 -9.35
C LEU A 96 16.79 -9.90 -9.11
N ILE A 97 15.94 -9.59 -8.12
CA ILE A 97 15.62 -8.19 -7.77
C ILE A 97 16.60 -7.56 -6.77
N ALA A 98 17.45 -8.33 -6.08
CA ALA A 98 18.39 -7.80 -5.10
C ALA A 98 19.25 -6.62 -5.60
N PRO A 99 19.83 -6.65 -6.82
CA PRO A 99 20.60 -5.52 -7.35
C PRO A 99 19.76 -4.25 -7.56
N TRP A 100 18.45 -4.39 -7.72
CA TRP A 100 17.52 -3.29 -7.98
C TRP A 100 16.93 -2.70 -6.70
N ILE A 101 17.16 -3.30 -5.53
CA ILE A 101 16.65 -2.82 -4.23
C ILE A 101 16.97 -1.33 -4.00
N PRO A 102 18.21 -0.84 -4.22
CA PRO A 102 18.50 0.59 -4.06
C PRO A 102 17.62 1.48 -4.94
N GLY A 103 17.38 1.06 -6.19
CA GLY A 103 16.48 1.76 -7.11
C GLY A 103 15.03 1.76 -6.63
N MET A 104 14.54 0.63 -6.11
CA MET A 104 13.20 0.52 -5.52
C MET A 104 13.03 1.43 -4.30
N VAL A 105 14.07 1.56 -3.47
CA VAL A 105 14.05 2.46 -2.30
C VAL A 105 13.93 3.92 -2.75
N ILE A 106 14.78 4.35 -3.68
CA ILE A 106 14.75 5.73 -4.21
C ILE A 106 13.38 6.02 -4.83
N LEU A 107 12.90 5.11 -5.69
CA LEU A 107 11.60 5.24 -6.34
C LEU A 107 10.45 5.32 -5.32
N SER A 108 10.49 4.49 -4.28
CA SER A 108 9.49 4.49 -3.22
C SER A 108 9.46 5.82 -2.47
N ILE A 109 10.61 6.38 -2.11
CA ILE A 109 10.68 7.68 -1.42
C ILE A 109 10.12 8.81 -2.30
N ILE A 110 10.47 8.82 -3.60
CA ILE A 110 9.96 9.82 -4.55
C ILE A 110 8.44 9.73 -4.66
N LEU A 111 7.89 8.53 -4.87
CA LEU A 111 6.45 8.31 -4.97
C LEU A 111 5.70 8.73 -3.70
N HIS A 112 6.20 8.36 -2.52
CA HIS A 112 5.58 8.76 -1.26
C HIS A 112 5.67 10.28 -1.02
N THR A 113 6.75 10.92 -1.46
CA THR A 113 6.88 12.38 -1.39
C THR A 113 5.87 13.09 -2.30
N ILE A 114 5.69 12.60 -3.53
CA ILE A 114 4.70 13.13 -4.47
C ILE A 114 3.29 12.92 -3.92
N ALA A 115 2.98 11.70 -3.46
CA ALA A 115 1.69 11.37 -2.87
C ALA A 115 1.37 12.27 -1.68
N PHE A 116 2.36 12.50 -0.80
CA PHE A 116 2.24 13.43 0.32
C PHE A 116 1.86 14.84 -0.17
N HIS A 117 2.58 15.38 -1.16
CA HIS A 117 2.35 16.73 -1.66
C HIS A 117 0.94 16.89 -2.26
N VAL A 118 0.49 15.90 -3.02
CA VAL A 118 -0.86 15.88 -3.60
C VAL A 118 -1.94 15.82 -2.50
N TYR A 119 -1.74 14.96 -1.49
CA TYR A 119 -2.67 14.86 -0.36
C TYR A 119 -2.72 16.14 0.46
N ALA A 120 -1.57 16.73 0.80
CA ALA A 120 -1.48 17.97 1.56
C ALA A 120 -2.19 19.13 0.82
N LYS A 121 -2.03 19.23 -0.50
CA LYS A 121 -2.73 20.23 -1.31
C LYS A 121 -4.24 20.03 -1.30
N THR A 122 -4.69 18.78 -1.35
CA THR A 122 -6.11 18.43 -1.33
C THR A 122 -6.75 18.73 0.03
N ASP A 123 -6.07 18.36 1.12
CA ASP A 123 -6.54 18.62 2.49
C ASP A 123 -6.59 20.12 2.79
N ALA A 124 -5.57 20.88 2.36
CA ALA A 124 -5.55 22.34 2.51
C ALA A 124 -6.72 23.00 1.77
N LYS A 125 -7.03 22.54 0.54
CA LYS A 125 -8.17 23.03 -0.23
C LYS A 125 -9.50 22.73 0.48
N LYS A 126 -9.67 21.50 0.96
CA LYS A 126 -10.89 21.07 1.67
C LYS A 126 -11.13 21.89 2.94
N LYS A 127 -10.09 22.10 3.75
CA LYS A 127 -10.17 22.94 4.96
C LYS A 127 -10.49 24.40 4.64
N ALA A 128 -9.95 24.96 3.55
CA ALA A 128 -10.27 26.31 3.14
C ALA A 128 -11.75 26.45 2.70
N GLU A 129 -12.28 25.45 1.98
CA GLU A 129 -13.70 25.40 1.61
C GLU A 129 -14.61 25.30 2.85
N GLU A 130 -14.31 24.38 3.77
CA GLU A 130 -15.04 24.23 5.04
C GLU A 130 -15.03 25.52 5.87
N LEU A 131 -13.88 26.22 5.94
CA LEU A 131 -13.78 27.50 6.66
C LEU A 131 -14.62 28.59 5.99
N ASN A 132 -14.58 28.68 4.65
CA ASN A 132 -15.34 29.66 3.89
C ASN A 132 -16.85 29.46 4.04
N ASP A 133 -17.31 28.22 4.07
CA ASP A 133 -18.72 27.88 4.28
C ASP A 133 -19.17 28.24 5.70
N LEU A 134 -18.34 27.97 6.72
CA LEU A 134 -18.60 28.39 8.11
C LEU A 134 -18.67 29.91 8.25
N VAL A 135 -17.78 30.65 7.58
CA VAL A 135 -17.80 32.12 7.58
C VAL A 135 -19.08 32.64 6.91
N LYS A 136 -19.46 32.10 5.74
CA LYS A 136 -20.69 32.51 5.03
C LYS A 136 -21.96 32.28 5.85
N ILE A 137 -22.05 31.18 6.60
CA ILE A 137 -23.18 30.89 7.48
C ILE A 137 -23.27 31.90 8.64
N LYS A 138 -22.14 32.43 9.12
CA LYS A 138 -22.09 33.34 10.28
C LYS A 138 -22.39 34.80 9.93
N THR A 139 -22.36 35.17 8.64
CA THR A 139 -22.66 36.54 8.14
C THR A 139 -24.08 36.71 7.56
N ASN A 140 -24.89 35.64 7.53
CA ASN A 140 -26.34 35.70 7.28
C ASN A 140 -27.09 35.56 8.60
#